data_AF-A0A5P9ILS2-F1
#
_entry.id   AF-A0A5P9ILS2-F1
#
_cell.length_a   1.000
_cell.length_b   1.000
_cell.length_c   1.000
_cell.angle_alpha   90.00
_cell.angle_beta   90.00
_cell.angle_gamma   90.00
#
_symmetry.space_group_name_H-M   'P 1'
#
loop_
_entity.id
_entity.type
_entity.pdbx_description
1 polymer ?
#
loop_
_entity_poly.entity_id
_entity_poly.type
_entity_poly.pdbx_seq_one_letter_code
_entity_poly.pdbx_strand_id
1 'polypeptide(L)'
;MSRVETLARQAWQLKEQGYAIDDIADAMGKPTSAIERWISRWIDIAQQMPPWHEGLNVHTVHCLRKAGITSRDALAEAWESGRIRRGQPSGIGVSRLVELRHWLETTGTEIPKAAAPRAMIIDLTPEAEAALNHLRRRTGQSASQLISRLLVDADDIDRNT
;
A
#
# COMPACT_ATOMS: atom_id res chain seq x y z
N MET A 1 -24.97 0.97 3.40
CA MET A 1 -24.86 2.41 3.06
C MET A 1 -26.16 2.87 2.45
N SER A 2 -26.70 3.99 2.93
CA SER A 2 -27.94 4.56 2.39
C SER A 2 -27.69 5.26 1.05
N ARG A 3 -28.69 5.33 0.16
CA ARG A 3 -28.61 6.03 -1.13
C ARG A 3 -28.17 7.49 -0.99
N VAL A 4 -28.50 8.11 0.14
CA VAL A 4 -28.13 9.49 0.47
C VAL A 4 -26.65 9.63 0.83
N GLU A 5 -26.07 8.66 1.56
CA GLU A 5 -24.62 8.63 1.84
C GLU A 5 -23.80 8.50 0.55
N THR A 6 -24.25 7.65 -0.39
CA THR A 6 -23.55 7.47 -1.68
C THR A 6 -23.55 8.76 -2.50
N LEU A 7 -24.70 9.45 -2.57
CA LEU A 7 -24.81 10.73 -3.28
C LEU A 7 -24.02 11.84 -2.59
N ALA A 8 -24.00 11.86 -1.26
CA ALA A 8 -23.20 12.78 -0.45
C ALA A 8 -21.70 12.59 -0.69
N ARG A 9 -21.24 11.34 -0.73
CA ARG A 9 -19.86 10.99 -1.05
C ARG A 9 -19.46 11.45 -2.45
N GLN A 10 -20.29 11.17 -3.44
CA GLN A 10 -20.01 11.46 -4.84
C GLN A 10 -19.93 12.98 -5.09
N ALA A 11 -20.85 13.75 -4.51
CA ALA A 11 -20.84 15.22 -4.57
C ALA A 11 -19.57 15.79 -3.92
N TRP A 12 -19.14 15.23 -2.78
CA TRP A 12 -17.93 15.66 -2.09
C TRP A 12 -16.64 15.32 -2.87
N GLN A 13 -16.56 14.14 -3.48
CA GLN A 13 -15.41 13.74 -4.30
C GLN A 13 -15.21 14.66 -5.52
N LEU A 14 -16.29 15.05 -6.19
CA LEU A 14 -16.21 15.99 -7.32
C LEU A 14 -15.75 17.38 -6.85
N LYS A 15 -16.18 17.83 -5.66
CA LYS A 15 -15.70 19.08 -5.07
C LYS A 15 -14.19 19.04 -4.75
N GLU A 16 -13.69 17.94 -4.18
CA GLU A 16 -12.26 17.76 -3.91
C GLU A 16 -11.40 17.73 -5.19
N GLN A 17 -11.96 17.27 -6.31
CA GLN A 17 -11.33 17.34 -7.63
C GLN A 17 -11.32 18.75 -8.23
N GLY A 18 -11.89 19.74 -7.54
CA GLY A 18 -11.88 21.15 -7.94
C GLY A 18 -13.07 21.60 -8.78
N TYR A 19 -14.11 20.78 -8.95
CA TYR A 19 -15.30 21.18 -9.69
C TYR A 19 -16.13 22.21 -8.92
N ALA A 20 -16.70 23.19 -9.63
CA ALA A 20 -17.63 24.14 -9.04
C ALA A 20 -18.97 23.45 -8.74
N ILE A 21 -19.71 23.97 -7.76
CA ILE A 21 -20.96 23.35 -7.29
C ILE A 21 -22.00 23.26 -8.42
N ASP A 22 -22.03 24.25 -9.31
CA ASP A 22 -22.93 24.27 -10.47
C ASP A 22 -22.56 23.17 -11.49
N ASP A 23 -21.27 22.94 -11.74
CA ASP A 23 -20.81 21.85 -12.62
C ASP A 23 -21.15 20.47 -12.02
N ILE A 24 -21.06 20.34 -10.69
CA ILE A 24 -21.43 19.12 -9.98
C ILE A 24 -22.95 18.88 -10.06
N ALA A 25 -23.74 19.95 -9.94
CA ALA A 25 -25.19 19.92 -10.06
C ALA A 25 -25.62 19.43 -11.45
N ASP A 26 -24.98 19.96 -12.50
CA ASP A 26 -25.20 19.53 -13.88
C ASP A 26 -24.75 18.09 -14.12
N ALA A 27 -23.56 17.72 -13.65
CA ALA A 27 -23.02 16.36 -13.79
C ALA A 27 -23.88 15.29 -13.07
N MET A 28 -24.51 15.66 -11.94
CA MET A 28 -25.36 14.75 -11.17
C MET A 28 -26.85 14.85 -11.54
N GLY A 29 -27.23 15.81 -12.40
CA GLY A 29 -28.62 16.10 -12.74
C GLY A 29 -29.46 16.43 -11.50
N LYS A 30 -28.95 17.29 -10.62
CA LYS A 30 -29.55 17.66 -9.33
C LYS A 30 -29.42 19.16 -9.11
N PRO A 31 -30.34 19.79 -8.36
CA PRO A 31 -30.22 21.22 -8.08
C PRO A 31 -29.00 21.51 -7.20
N THR A 32 -28.37 22.68 -7.40
CA THR A 32 -27.21 23.17 -6.63
C THR A 32 -27.44 23.07 -5.12
N SER A 33 -28.64 23.41 -4.65
CA SER A 33 -29.03 23.32 -3.23
C SER A 33 -29.06 21.89 -2.66
N ALA A 34 -29.27 20.87 -3.50
CA ALA A 34 -29.14 19.48 -3.09
C ALA A 34 -27.67 19.07 -2.98
N ILE A 35 -26.82 19.54 -3.90
CA ILE A 35 -25.37 19.30 -3.88
C ILE A 35 -24.73 19.91 -2.63
N GLU A 36 -25.05 21.16 -2.31
CA GLU A 36 -24.58 21.83 -1.09
C GLU A 36 -24.97 21.06 0.17
N ARG A 37 -26.24 20.66 0.26
CA ARG A 37 -26.76 19.87 1.39
C ARG A 37 -26.03 18.54 1.52
N TRP A 38 -25.75 17.88 0.40
CA TRP A 38 -25.04 16.61 0.35
C TRP A 38 -23.57 16.74 0.75
N ILE A 39 -22.88 17.79 0.29
CA ILE A 39 -21.50 18.09 0.70
C ILE A 39 -21.43 18.33 2.22
N SER A 40 -22.32 19.17 2.77
CA SER A 40 -22.37 19.43 4.21
C SER A 40 -22.70 18.17 5.00
N ARG A 41 -23.68 17.38 4.53
CA ARG A 41 -24.04 16.09 5.14
C ARG A 41 -22.87 15.11 5.12
N TRP A 42 -22.06 15.09 4.07
CA TRP A 42 -20.88 14.22 4.00
C TRP A 42 -19.84 14.57 5.05
N ILE A 43 -19.65 15.85 5.38
CA ILE A 43 -18.75 16.28 6.46
C ILE A 43 -19.25 15.74 7.80
N ASP A 44 -20.56 15.86 8.08
CA ASP A 44 -21.17 15.33 9.31
C ASP A 44 -21.08 13.80 9.38
N ILE A 45 -21.32 13.11 8.25
CA ILE A 45 -21.19 11.66 8.15
C ILE A 45 -19.74 11.24 8.37
N ALA A 46 -18.77 11.91 7.74
CA ALA A 46 -17.35 11.62 7.88
C ALA A 46 -16.84 11.85 9.31
N GLN A 47 -17.43 12.79 10.06
CA GLN A 47 -17.12 13.00 11.48
C GLN A 47 -17.72 11.92 12.39
N GLN A 48 -18.85 11.32 12.00
CA GLN A 48 -19.52 10.25 12.75
C GLN A 48 -19.08 8.85 12.33
N MET A 49 -18.40 8.71 11.19
CA MET A 49 -17.78 7.45 10.80
C MET A 49 -16.70 7.09 11.82
N PRO A 50 -16.56 5.79 12.16
CA PRO A 50 -15.45 5.36 12.98
C PRO A 50 -14.14 5.88 12.38
N PRO A 51 -13.15 6.22 13.21
CA PRO A 51 -11.88 6.72 12.73
C PRO A 51 -11.36 5.82 11.61
N TRP A 52 -10.83 6.39 10.53
CA TRP A 52 -10.39 5.64 9.35
C TRP A 52 -9.38 4.53 9.65
N HIS A 53 -8.80 4.48 10.85
CA HIS A 53 -7.85 3.48 11.32
C HIS A 53 -8.49 2.43 12.25
N GLU A 54 -9.82 2.37 12.33
CA GLU A 54 -10.54 1.37 13.11
C GLU A 54 -10.11 -0.05 12.70
N GLY A 55 -9.77 -0.88 13.69
CA GLY A 55 -9.21 -2.22 13.49
C GLY A 55 -7.69 -2.27 13.36
N LEU A 56 -6.99 -1.14 13.28
CA LEU A 56 -5.52 -1.09 13.37
C LEU A 56 -5.06 -1.00 14.83
N ASN A 57 -3.91 -1.62 15.10
CA ASN A 57 -3.21 -1.50 16.37
C ASN A 57 -2.81 -0.05 16.64
N VAL A 58 -3.04 0.41 17.88
CA VAL A 58 -2.77 1.78 18.34
C VAL A 58 -1.34 2.23 18.03
N HIS A 59 -0.35 1.34 18.15
CA HIS A 59 1.04 1.67 17.82
C HIS A 59 1.26 1.86 16.31
N THR A 60 0.59 1.06 15.48
CA THR A 60 0.61 1.23 14.03
C THR A 60 0.00 2.58 13.65
N VAL A 61 -1.14 2.94 14.24
CA VAL A 61 -1.78 4.26 14.04
C VAL A 61 -0.87 5.41 14.48
N HIS A 62 -0.18 5.26 15.61
CA HIS A 62 0.76 6.27 16.08
C HIS A 62 1.94 6.47 15.12
N CYS A 63 2.52 5.38 14.59
CA CYS A 63 3.56 5.44 13.56
C CYS A 63 3.08 6.13 12.27
N LEU A 64 1.86 5.83 11.82
CA LEU A 64 1.26 6.45 10.64
C LEU A 64 1.03 7.95 10.84
N ARG A 65 0.47 8.35 11.99
CA ARG A 65 0.28 9.78 12.33
C ARG A 65 1.60 10.54 12.37
N LYS A 66 2.65 9.96 12.99
CA LYS A 66 3.99 10.56 13.02
C LYS A 66 4.57 10.72 11.61
N ALA A 67 4.17 9.87 10.68
CA ALA A 67 4.54 9.94 9.27
C ALA A 67 3.65 10.88 8.43
N GLY A 68 2.70 11.59 9.05
CA GLY A 68 1.78 12.49 8.35
C GLY A 68 0.62 11.78 7.64
N ILE A 69 0.41 10.49 7.89
CA ILE A 69 -0.67 9.72 7.28
C ILE A 69 -1.92 9.84 8.16
N THR A 70 -2.88 10.62 7.68
CA THR A 70 -4.09 11.00 8.43
C THR A 70 -5.38 10.53 7.78
N SER A 71 -5.32 9.83 6.65
CA SER A 71 -6.46 9.24 5.96
C SER A 71 -6.08 7.89 5.36
N ARG A 72 -7.10 7.09 5.02
CA ARG A 72 -6.92 5.83 4.29
C ARG A 72 -6.32 6.05 2.91
N ASP A 73 -6.77 7.07 2.19
CA ASP A 73 -6.27 7.34 0.83
C ASP A 73 -4.79 7.74 0.88
N ALA A 74 -4.39 8.54 1.88
CA ALA A 74 -2.98 8.85 2.12
C ALA A 74 -2.16 7.59 2.48
N LEU A 75 -2.76 6.61 3.19
CA LEU A 75 -2.13 5.33 3.47
C LEU A 75 -1.93 4.50 2.18
N ALA A 76 -2.95 4.43 1.33
CA ALA A 76 -2.91 3.71 0.06
C ALA A 76 -1.89 4.33 -0.91
N GLU A 77 -1.91 5.66 -1.06
CA GLU A 77 -0.93 6.38 -1.87
C GLU A 77 0.50 6.16 -1.35
N ALA A 78 0.72 6.27 -0.03
CA ALA A 78 2.02 6.01 0.57
C ALA A 78 2.48 4.55 0.42
N TRP A 79 1.54 3.61 0.32
CA TRP A 79 1.81 2.20 0.05
C TRP A 79 2.26 2.00 -1.40
N GLU A 80 1.52 2.55 -2.37
CA GLU A 80 1.83 2.48 -3.80
C GLU A 80 3.13 3.21 -4.14
N SER A 81 3.35 4.40 -3.56
CA SER A 81 4.58 5.17 -3.74
C SER A 81 5.80 4.53 -3.07
N GLY A 82 5.61 3.46 -2.29
CA GLY A 82 6.67 2.79 -1.55
C GLY A 82 7.21 3.58 -0.36
N ARG A 83 6.47 4.58 0.14
CA ARG A 83 6.79 5.27 1.40
C ARG A 83 6.53 4.39 2.63
N ILE A 84 5.71 3.35 2.48
CA ILE A 84 5.50 2.31 3.49
C ILE A 84 6.28 1.05 3.12
N ARG A 85 7.36 0.80 3.83
CA ARG A 85 8.28 -0.34 3.68
C ARG A 85 8.80 -0.79 5.04
N ARG A 86 9.54 -1.89 5.07
CA ARG A 86 10.13 -2.37 6.33
C ARG A 86 11.08 -1.30 6.87
N GLY A 87 10.82 -0.82 8.08
CA GLY A 87 11.58 0.25 8.72
C GLY A 87 11.13 1.67 8.36
N GLN A 88 10.17 1.84 7.44
CA GLN A 88 9.65 3.14 7.03
C GLN A 88 8.12 3.13 6.90
N PRO A 89 7.39 4.01 7.61
CA PRO A 89 7.87 4.92 8.63
C PRO A 89 8.49 4.23 9.86
N SER A 90 9.32 4.96 10.61
CA SER A 90 10.06 4.43 11.76
C SER A 90 9.12 3.69 12.74
N GLY A 91 9.45 2.43 13.07
CA GLY A 91 8.63 1.56 13.92
C GLY A 91 7.70 0.60 13.15
N ILE A 92 7.58 0.74 11.83
CA ILE A 92 6.88 -0.22 10.97
C ILE A 92 7.78 -1.42 10.68
N GLY A 93 7.58 -2.48 11.47
CA GLY A 93 8.20 -3.79 11.26
C GLY A 93 7.36 -4.69 10.35
N VAL A 94 7.83 -5.93 10.14
CA VAL A 94 7.18 -6.92 9.27
C VAL A 94 5.73 -7.19 9.70
N SER A 95 5.48 -7.40 10.99
CA SER A 95 4.12 -7.68 11.50
C SER A 95 3.15 -6.52 11.26
N ARG A 96 3.62 -5.27 11.33
CA ARG A 96 2.79 -4.08 11.06
C ARG A 96 2.53 -3.88 9.57
N LEU A 97 3.46 -4.26 8.69
CA LEU A 97 3.20 -4.30 7.26
C LEU A 97 2.13 -5.31 6.89
N VAL A 98 2.16 -6.49 7.52
CA VAL A 98 1.14 -7.53 7.31
C VAL A 98 -0.23 -7.03 7.79
N GLU A 99 -0.28 -6.42 8.96
CA GLU A 99 -1.49 -5.77 9.48
C GLU A 99 -2.05 -4.71 8.52
N LEU A 100 -1.21 -3.76 8.07
CA LEU A 100 -1.63 -2.69 7.17
C LEU A 100 -2.12 -3.21 5.82
N ARG A 101 -1.43 -4.22 5.28
CA ARG A 101 -1.85 -4.91 4.06
C ARG A 101 -3.22 -5.53 4.23
N HIS A 102 -3.41 -6.34 5.29
CA HIS A 102 -4.67 -7.01 5.55
C HIS A 102 -5.82 -6.02 5.77
N TRP A 103 -5.54 -4.91 6.46
CA TRP A 103 -6.50 -3.85 6.70
C TRP A 103 -6.91 -3.13 5.39
N LEU A 104 -5.97 -2.81 4.52
CA LEU A 104 -6.23 -2.21 3.20
C LEU A 104 -7.03 -3.17 2.29
N GLU A 105 -6.71 -4.47 2.31
CA GLU A 105 -7.43 -5.51 1.56
C GLU A 105 -8.88 -5.69 2.07
N THR A 106 -9.09 -5.70 3.39
CA THR A 106 -10.40 -5.95 4.02
C THR A 106 -11.35 -4.75 3.90
N THR A 107 -10.80 -3.53 3.86
CA THR A 107 -11.59 -2.30 3.70
C THR A 107 -11.93 -1.96 2.25
N GLY A 108 -11.54 -2.82 1.29
CA GLY A 108 -11.98 -2.75 -0.11
C GLY A 108 -11.08 -1.91 -1.02
N THR A 109 -9.79 -1.73 -0.68
CA THR A 109 -8.81 -1.32 -1.70
C THR A 109 -8.27 -2.63 -2.24
N GLU A 110 -8.54 -2.95 -3.50
CA GLU A 110 -7.66 -3.88 -4.22
C GLU A 110 -6.31 -3.17 -4.30
N ILE A 111 -5.46 -3.38 -3.29
CA ILE A 111 -4.06 -3.06 -3.44
C ILE A 111 -3.66 -3.91 -4.66
N PRO A 112 -3.21 -3.31 -5.78
CA PRO A 112 -2.61 -4.11 -6.82
C PRO A 112 -1.56 -4.93 -6.10
N LYS A 113 -1.64 -6.26 -6.22
CA LYS A 113 -0.76 -7.21 -5.56
C LYS A 113 0.65 -6.89 -6.04
N ALA A 114 1.26 -5.85 -5.46
CA ALA A 114 2.62 -5.41 -5.68
C ALA A 114 3.37 -6.63 -5.23
N ALA A 115 3.85 -7.35 -6.24
CA ALA A 115 4.18 -8.75 -6.17
C ALA A 115 4.91 -8.94 -4.84
N ALA A 116 4.29 -9.68 -3.91
CA ALA A 116 5.08 -10.40 -2.93
C ALA A 116 6.23 -10.96 -3.76
N PRO A 117 7.51 -10.61 -3.48
CA PRO A 117 8.61 -10.91 -4.37
C PRO A 117 8.41 -12.37 -4.73
N ARG A 118 7.99 -12.61 -5.98
CA ARG A 118 7.54 -13.95 -6.37
C ARG A 118 8.75 -14.77 -6.01
N ALA A 119 8.59 -15.71 -5.08
CA ALA A 119 9.60 -16.72 -4.90
C ALA A 119 9.68 -17.38 -6.27
N MET A 120 10.63 -16.92 -7.07
CA MET A 120 10.86 -17.44 -8.39
C MET A 120 11.54 -18.76 -8.09
N ILE A 121 10.76 -19.83 -8.13
CA ILE A 121 11.30 -21.17 -8.09
C ILE A 121 12.05 -21.30 -9.40
N ILE A 122 13.37 -21.16 -9.31
CA ILE A 122 14.27 -21.40 -10.43
C ILE A 122 14.69 -22.85 -10.27
N ASP A 123 14.21 -23.69 -11.19
CA ASP A 123 14.70 -25.05 -11.30
C ASP A 123 16.15 -24.97 -11.78
N LEU A 124 17.07 -25.32 -10.89
CA LEU A 124 18.48 -25.44 -11.24
C LEU A 124 18.68 -26.73 -12.05
N THR A 125 19.63 -26.72 -12.98
CA THR A 125 20.07 -27.98 -13.57
C THR A 125 20.72 -28.85 -12.47
N PRO A 126 20.70 -30.18 -12.61
CA PRO A 126 21.27 -31.09 -11.61
C PRO A 126 22.74 -30.77 -11.28
N GLU A 127 23.50 -30.32 -12.27
CA GLU A 127 24.91 -29.91 -12.12
C GLU A 127 25.04 -28.63 -11.28
N ALA A 128 24.17 -27.63 -11.53
CA ALA A 128 24.16 -26.38 -10.79
C ALA A 128 23.72 -26.60 -9.33
N GLU A 129 22.76 -27.49 -9.09
CA GLU A 129 22.34 -27.88 -7.74
C GLU A 129 23.46 -28.62 -6.99
N ALA A 130 24.16 -29.55 -7.65
CA ALA A 130 25.30 -30.26 -7.07
C ALA A 130 26.45 -29.31 -6.70
N ALA A 131 26.77 -28.36 -7.60
CA ALA A 131 27.79 -27.35 -7.36
C ALA A 131 27.42 -26.42 -6.18
N LEU A 132 26.17 -25.96 -6.13
CA LEU A 132 25.67 -25.13 -5.04
C LEU A 132 25.72 -25.85 -3.69
N ASN A 133 25.30 -27.12 -3.66
CA ASN A 133 25.35 -27.95 -2.45
C ASN A 133 26.80 -28.22 -1.98
N HIS A 134 27.72 -28.44 -2.91
CA HIS A 134 29.14 -28.59 -2.59
C HIS A 134 29.73 -27.31 -1.98
N LEU A 135 29.44 -26.15 -2.57
CA LEU A 135 29.85 -24.85 -2.05
C LEU A 135 29.25 -24.56 -0.67
N ARG A 136 27.98 -24.91 -0.46
CA ARG A 136 27.29 -24.78 0.83
C ARG A 136 27.99 -25.58 1.92
N ARG A 137 28.41 -26.82 1.62
CA ARG A 137 29.15 -27.68 2.56
C ARG A 137 30.56 -27.17 2.86
N ARG A 138 31.24 -26.58 1.88
CA ARG A 138 32.61 -26.07 2.05
C ARG A 138 32.70 -24.74 2.78
N THR A 139 31.70 -23.86 2.59
CA THR A 139 31.73 -22.49 3.11
C THR A 139 30.86 -22.28 4.35
N GLY A 140 29.91 -23.18 4.60
CA GLY A 140 28.91 -23.03 5.67
C GLY A 140 27.90 -21.89 5.46
N GLN A 141 27.96 -21.20 4.31
CA GLN A 141 27.08 -20.08 3.98
C GLN A 141 25.72 -20.57 3.48
N SER A 142 24.68 -19.74 3.61
CA SER A 142 23.38 -20.06 3.03
C SER A 142 23.44 -19.98 1.49
N ALA A 143 22.55 -20.71 0.81
CA ALA A 143 22.46 -20.68 -0.65
C ALA A 143 22.25 -19.24 -1.18
N SER A 144 21.46 -18.43 -0.49
CA SER A 144 21.22 -17.03 -0.85
C SER A 144 22.47 -16.15 -0.78
N GLN A 145 23.32 -16.36 0.23
CA GLN A 145 24.58 -15.62 0.39
C GLN A 145 25.57 -15.98 -0.72
N LEU A 146 25.66 -17.26 -1.07
CA LEU A 146 26.52 -17.75 -2.14
C LEU A 146 26.09 -17.21 -3.51
N ILE A 147 24.79 -17.26 -3.81
CA ILE A 147 24.25 -16.74 -5.07
C ILE A 147 24.47 -15.23 -5.18
N SER A 148 24.23 -14.48 -4.10
CA SER A 148 24.44 -13.02 -4.11
C SER A 148 25.91 -12.66 -4.37
N ARG A 149 26.84 -13.40 -3.76
CA ARG A 149 28.27 -13.19 -4.00
C ARG A 149 28.67 -13.53 -5.44
N LEU A 150 28.21 -14.65 -5.97
CA LEU A 150 28.51 -15.06 -7.35
C LEU A 150 27.99 -14.05 -8.39
N LEU A 151 26.82 -13.45 -8.14
CA LEU A 151 26.28 -12.39 -9.00
C LEU A 151 27.14 -11.13 -8.97
N VAL A 152 27.62 -10.73 -7.79
CA VAL A 152 28.53 -9.58 -7.65
C VAL A 152 29.88 -9.86 -8.32
N ASP A 153 30.46 -11.03 -8.05
CA ASP A 153 31.73 -11.44 -8.64
C ASP A 153 31.63 -11.51 -10.19
N ALA A 154 30.49 -11.96 -10.73
CA ALA A 154 30.25 -11.97 -12.18
C ALA A 154 30.09 -10.57 -12.79
N ASP A 155 29.40 -9.65 -12.11
CA ASP A 155 29.24 -8.25 -12.55
C ASP A 155 30.59 -7.50 -12.52
N ASP A 156 31.42 -7.77 -11.51
CA ASP A 156 32.77 -7.21 -11.41
C ASP A 156 33.72 -7.74 -12.50
N ILE A 157 33.53 -8.98 -12.94
CA ILE A 157 34.27 -9.55 -14.08
C ILE A 157 33.85 -8.88 -15.38
N ASP A 158 32.55 -8.72 -15.63
CA ASP A 158 32.01 -8.13 -16.86
C ASP A 158 32.40 -6.64 -17.00
N ARG A 159 32.54 -5.92 -15.89
CA ARG A 159 33.01 -4.52 -15.87
C ARG A 159 34.51 -4.34 -16.09
N ASN A 160 35.30 -5.39 -15.88
CA ASN A 160 36.77 -5.37 -16.00
C ASN A 160 37.28 -6.06 -17.29
N THR A 161 36.39 -6.55 -18.14
CA THR A 161 36.68 -7.06 -19.49
C THR A 161 36.28 -6.05 -20.56
#